data_AF-A0A1R3XLV4-F1
#
_entry.id   AF-A0A1R3XLV4-F1
#
_cell.length_a   1.000
_cell.length_b   1.000
_cell.length_c   1.000
_cell.angle_alpha   90.00
_cell.angle_beta   90.00
_cell.angle_gamma   90.00
#
_symmetry.space_group_name_H-M   'P 1'
#
loop_
_entity.id
_entity.type
_entity.pdbx_description
1 polymer ?
#
loop_
_entity_poly.entity_id
_entity_poly.type
_entity_poly.pdbx_seq_one_letter_code
_entity_poly.pdbx_strand_id
1 'polypeptide(L)'
;MSAKSFELLLQTAFAPETPQVFEEPAAAVYQQLEQALKQSRISKGANVSDEVGFRFERLRLGVAIALIKAYARLADNEGAKDVLGLLLEAVKAKNTREIDKIIQKKIGLFDNLYHEIFVNEQREHLLALFEQTLDATSKEELDDLILEGLEALQDIDFDAPQADDDDEPLDEDFLKSIQ
;
A
#
# COMPACT_ATOMS: atom_id res chain seq x y z
N MET A 1 15.45 -3.90 -9.59
CA MET A 1 14.01 -4.18 -9.72
C MET A 1 13.46 -3.83 -11.09
N SER A 2 12.21 -4.19 -11.40
CA SER A 2 11.62 -4.00 -12.72
C SER A 2 10.18 -3.48 -12.69
N ALA A 3 9.75 -2.83 -13.77
CA ALA A 3 8.37 -2.40 -13.98
C ALA A 3 7.34 -3.54 -13.86
N LYS A 4 7.75 -4.77 -14.19
CA LYS A 4 6.90 -5.97 -14.07
C LYS A 4 6.66 -6.35 -12.62
N SER A 5 7.65 -6.19 -11.75
CA SER A 5 7.51 -6.48 -10.32
C SER A 5 6.54 -5.50 -9.66
N PHE A 6 6.63 -4.21 -10.02
CA PHE A 6 5.66 -3.20 -9.57
C PHE A 6 4.23 -3.50 -10.03
N GLU A 7 4.07 -3.88 -11.31
CA GLU A 7 2.76 -4.27 -11.83
C GLU A 7 2.21 -5.52 -11.13
N LEU A 8 3.07 -6.52 -10.87
CA LEU A 8 2.69 -7.73 -10.14
C LEU A 8 2.26 -7.41 -8.71
N LEU A 9 2.94 -6.50 -8.01
CA LEU A 9 2.58 -6.08 -6.66
C LEU A 9 1.14 -5.57 -6.61
N LEU A 10 0.79 -4.68 -7.54
CA LEU A 10 -0.56 -4.14 -7.66
C LEU A 10 -1.57 -5.23 -8.04
N GLN A 11 -1.24 -6.11 -8.98
CA GLN A 11 -2.13 -7.20 -9.39
C GLN A 11 -2.43 -8.14 -8.22
N THR A 12 -1.42 -8.55 -7.46
CA THR A 12 -1.59 -9.43 -6.31
C THR A 12 -2.42 -8.75 -5.22
N ALA A 13 -2.15 -7.49 -4.91
CA ALA A 13 -2.91 -6.74 -3.89
C ALA A 13 -4.39 -6.58 -4.23
N PHE A 14 -4.74 -6.39 -5.51
CA PHE A 14 -6.14 -6.19 -5.94
C PHE A 14 -6.87 -7.48 -6.31
N ALA A 15 -6.18 -8.61 -6.46
CA ALA A 15 -6.79 -9.85 -6.90
C ALA A 15 -8.04 -10.20 -6.04
N PRO A 16 -9.16 -10.61 -6.66
CA PRO A 16 -9.34 -10.95 -8.09
C PRO A 16 -9.69 -9.74 -8.99
N GLU A 17 -9.75 -8.53 -8.46
CA GLU A 17 -10.08 -7.32 -9.21
C GLU A 17 -8.90 -6.87 -10.09
N THR A 18 -9.20 -6.19 -11.20
CA THR A 18 -8.16 -5.51 -11.97
C THR A 18 -7.80 -4.19 -11.28
N PRO A 19 -6.52 -3.90 -11.00
CA PRO A 19 -6.12 -2.65 -10.37
C PRO A 19 -6.52 -1.45 -11.22
N GLN A 20 -7.29 -0.52 -10.66
CA GLN A 20 -7.64 0.78 -11.29
C GLN A 20 -6.94 1.93 -10.58
N VAL A 21 -5.61 1.85 -10.47
CA VAL A 21 -4.80 2.83 -9.74
C VAL A 21 -4.36 4.00 -10.62
N PHE A 22 -3.92 3.70 -11.84
CA PHE A 22 -3.42 4.68 -12.79
C PHE A 22 -4.26 4.67 -14.07
N GLU A 23 -4.32 5.80 -14.78
CA GLU A 23 -4.93 5.87 -16.11
C GLU A 23 -4.06 5.18 -17.16
N GLU A 24 -2.73 5.24 -17.00
CA GLU A 24 -1.79 4.47 -17.81
C GLU A 24 -1.46 3.09 -17.18
N PRO A 25 -0.88 2.14 -17.93
CA PRO A 25 -0.41 0.89 -17.33
C PRO A 25 0.59 1.13 -16.20
N ALA A 26 0.48 0.38 -15.10
CA ALA A 26 1.34 0.56 -13.92
C ALA A 26 2.84 0.46 -14.27
N ALA A 27 3.21 -0.46 -15.18
CA ALA A 27 4.57 -0.58 -15.67
C ALA A 27 5.13 0.73 -16.27
N ALA A 28 4.27 1.55 -16.89
CA ALA A 28 4.67 2.83 -17.47
C ALA A 28 5.04 3.85 -16.38
N VAL A 29 4.38 3.85 -15.22
CA VAL A 29 4.70 4.77 -14.10
C VAL A 29 6.13 4.55 -13.60
N TYR A 30 6.51 3.28 -13.41
CA TYR A 30 7.88 2.92 -13.02
C TYR A 30 8.91 3.35 -14.09
N GLN A 31 8.62 3.08 -15.37
CA GLN A 31 9.51 3.46 -16.48
C GLN A 31 9.66 4.97 -16.63
N GLN A 32 8.60 5.74 -16.37
CA GLN A 32 8.65 7.21 -16.40
C GLN A 32 9.61 7.75 -15.33
N LEU A 33 9.63 7.19 -14.12
CA LEU A 33 10.61 7.56 -13.10
C LEU A 33 12.04 7.22 -13.55
N GLU A 34 12.29 6.03 -14.08
CA GLU A 34 13.61 5.65 -14.58
C GLU A 34 14.11 6.60 -15.68
N GLN A 35 13.22 6.98 -16.59
CA GLN A 35 13.52 7.94 -17.64
C GLN A 35 13.84 9.33 -17.07
N ALA A 36 13.05 9.82 -16.12
CA ALA A 36 13.28 11.11 -15.47
C ALA A 36 14.62 11.14 -14.72
N LEU A 37 14.95 10.08 -13.98
CA LEU A 37 16.24 9.93 -13.29
C LEU A 37 17.42 9.87 -14.28
N LYS A 38 17.26 9.21 -15.42
CA LYS A 38 18.29 9.19 -16.47
C LYS A 38 18.49 10.58 -17.07
N GLN A 39 17.40 11.32 -17.31
CA GLN A 39 17.46 12.67 -17.86
C GLN A 39 18.08 13.68 -16.88
N SER A 40 17.81 13.55 -15.57
CA SER A 40 18.38 14.45 -14.55
C SER A 40 19.90 14.35 -14.40
N ARG A 41 20.49 13.21 -14.78
CA ARG A 41 21.95 13.04 -14.85
C ARG A 41 22.58 13.85 -15.98
N ILE A 42 21.82 14.13 -17.05
CA ILE A 42 22.29 14.82 -18.25
C ILE A 42 21.96 16.31 -18.20
N SER A 43 20.75 16.64 -17.75
CA SER A 43 20.21 18.01 -17.73
C SER A 43 20.01 18.48 -16.30
N LYS A 44 20.55 19.65 -15.95
CA LYS A 44 20.38 20.26 -14.62
C LYS A 44 19.41 21.44 -14.69
N GLY A 45 18.46 21.50 -13.76
CA GLY A 45 17.52 22.61 -13.64
C GLY A 45 16.36 22.27 -12.70
N ALA A 46 15.72 23.30 -12.12
CA ALA A 46 14.62 23.14 -11.17
C ALA A 46 13.47 22.29 -11.75
N ASN A 47 13.05 22.54 -12.99
CA ASN A 47 11.98 21.78 -13.65
C ASN A 47 12.28 20.28 -13.78
N VAL A 48 13.56 19.89 -13.93
CA VAL A 48 13.95 18.48 -14.01
C VAL A 48 13.88 17.82 -12.64
N SER A 49 14.24 18.56 -11.57
CA SER A 49 14.11 18.11 -10.19
C SER A 49 12.64 17.91 -9.80
N ASP A 50 11.77 18.85 -10.19
CA ASP A 50 10.34 18.79 -9.91
C ASP A 50 9.68 17.60 -10.62
N GLU A 51 10.05 17.34 -11.88
CA GLU A 51 9.55 16.19 -12.63
C GLU A 51 10.00 14.86 -12.01
N VAL A 52 11.27 14.74 -11.61
CA VAL A 52 11.76 13.53 -10.91
C VAL A 52 11.00 13.33 -9.60
N GLY A 53 10.84 14.38 -8.79
CA GLY A 53 10.08 14.32 -7.54
C GLY A 53 8.64 13.89 -7.78
N PHE A 54 7.96 14.45 -8.78
CA PHE A 54 6.60 14.04 -9.10
C PHE A 54 6.50 12.57 -9.54
N ARG A 55 7.38 12.10 -10.43
CA ARG A 55 7.37 10.68 -10.85
C ARG A 55 7.70 9.74 -9.71
N PHE A 56 8.58 10.16 -8.80
CA PHE A 56 8.91 9.41 -7.60
C PHE A 56 7.67 9.26 -6.70
N GLU A 57 6.98 10.36 -6.41
CA GLU A 57 5.76 10.34 -5.60
C GLU A 57 4.66 9.46 -6.22
N ARG A 58 4.49 9.48 -7.55
CA ARG A 58 3.52 8.59 -8.22
C ARG A 58 3.84 7.12 -8.01
N LEU A 59 5.13 6.73 -8.09
CA LEU A 59 5.53 5.35 -7.83
C LEU A 59 5.32 5.00 -6.35
N ARG A 60 5.75 5.88 -5.44
CA ARG A 60 5.59 5.72 -3.98
C ARG A 60 4.12 5.52 -3.59
N LEU A 61 3.22 6.34 -4.12
CA LEU A 61 1.78 6.19 -3.93
C LEU A 61 1.27 4.84 -4.47
N GLY A 62 1.76 4.39 -5.63
CA GLY A 62 1.38 3.09 -6.17
C GLY A 62 1.76 1.92 -5.27
N VAL A 63 2.95 1.96 -4.67
CA VAL A 63 3.41 0.94 -3.70
C VAL A 63 2.55 1.00 -2.44
N ALA A 64 2.35 2.20 -1.88
CA ALA A 64 1.52 2.40 -0.70
C ALA A 64 0.07 1.92 -0.91
N ILE A 65 -0.51 2.18 -2.08
CA ILE A 65 -1.86 1.72 -2.47
C ILE A 65 -1.95 0.20 -2.49
N ALA A 66 -0.92 -0.50 -3.02
CA ALA A 66 -0.90 -1.96 -3.02
C ALA A 66 -0.91 -2.52 -1.59
N LEU A 67 -0.04 -2.00 -0.74
CA LEU A 67 0.11 -2.47 0.64
C LEU A 67 -1.16 -2.20 1.48
N ILE A 68 -1.73 -0.99 1.39
CA ILE A 68 -2.95 -0.68 2.15
C ILE A 68 -4.18 -1.43 1.62
N LYS A 69 -4.27 -1.71 0.32
CA LYS A 69 -5.35 -2.54 -0.25
C LYS A 69 -5.27 -3.96 0.28
N ALA A 70 -4.07 -4.55 0.33
CA ALA A 70 -3.87 -5.87 0.88
C ALA A 70 -4.19 -5.92 2.38
N TYR A 71 -3.74 -4.92 3.14
CA TYR A 71 -4.07 -4.78 4.56
C TYR A 71 -5.59 -4.66 4.77
N ALA A 72 -6.27 -3.81 3.99
CA ALA A 72 -7.73 -3.66 4.07
C ALA A 72 -8.47 -4.98 3.77
N ARG A 73 -7.94 -5.81 2.85
CA ARG A 73 -8.48 -7.15 2.56
C ARG A 73 -8.28 -8.11 3.71
N LEU A 74 -7.12 -8.06 4.37
CA LEU A 74 -6.75 -8.98 5.46
C LEU A 74 -7.39 -8.62 6.80
N ALA A 75 -7.63 -7.34 7.07
CA ALA A 75 -8.11 -6.84 8.36
C ALA A 75 -9.60 -6.46 8.37
N ASP A 76 -10.26 -6.40 7.21
CA ASP A 76 -11.57 -5.77 7.01
C ASP A 76 -11.70 -4.40 7.72
N ASN A 77 -10.61 -3.64 7.72
CA ASN A 77 -10.50 -2.41 8.50
C ASN A 77 -11.04 -1.21 7.70
N GLU A 78 -12.07 -0.53 8.22
CA GLU A 78 -12.67 0.64 7.58
C GLU A 78 -11.70 1.82 7.46
N GLY A 79 -10.82 2.03 8.43
CA GLY A 79 -9.77 3.05 8.37
C GLY A 79 -8.81 2.84 7.19
N ALA A 80 -8.46 1.60 6.90
CA ALA A 80 -7.64 1.24 5.75
C ALA A 80 -8.35 1.50 4.41
N LYS A 81 -9.67 1.28 4.34
CA LYS A 81 -10.48 1.61 3.15
C LYS A 81 -10.51 3.12 2.91
N ASP A 82 -10.63 3.92 3.97
CA ASP A 82 -10.59 5.38 3.89
C ASP A 82 -9.22 5.90 3.44
N VAL A 83 -8.13 5.36 3.99
CA VAL A 83 -6.75 5.70 3.58
C VAL A 83 -6.52 5.28 2.13
N LEU A 84 -6.95 4.08 1.72
CA LEU A 84 -6.88 3.64 0.33
C LEU A 84 -7.60 4.63 -0.61
N GLY A 85 -8.80 5.07 -0.25
CA GLY A 85 -9.56 6.07 -1.00
C GLY A 85 -8.82 7.40 -1.13
N LEU A 86 -8.19 7.88 -0.05
CA LEU A 86 -7.34 9.07 -0.07
C LEU A 86 -6.14 8.92 -1.01
N LEU A 87 -5.45 7.78 -0.99
CA LEU A 87 -4.29 7.57 -1.85
C LEU A 87 -4.68 7.46 -3.33
N LEU A 88 -5.83 6.82 -3.63
CA LEU A 88 -6.42 6.78 -4.98
C LEU A 88 -6.87 8.16 -5.47
N GLU A 89 -7.23 9.08 -4.56
CA GLU A 89 -7.45 10.49 -4.89
C GLU A 89 -6.12 11.19 -5.20
N ALA A 90 -5.11 11.00 -4.35
CA ALA A 90 -3.80 11.63 -4.46
C ALA A 90 -3.03 11.23 -5.72
N VAL A 91 -3.11 9.97 -6.15
CA VAL A 91 -2.39 9.47 -7.33
C VAL A 91 -2.82 10.10 -8.65
N LYS A 92 -4.00 10.75 -8.67
CA LYS A 92 -4.56 11.50 -9.81
C LYS A 92 -4.10 12.96 -9.87
N ALA A 93 -3.35 13.42 -8.88
CA ALA A 93 -2.79 14.76 -8.83
C ALA A 93 -1.81 15.02 -9.99
N LYS A 94 -1.64 16.29 -10.36
CA LYS A 94 -0.82 16.72 -11.50
C LYS A 94 0.60 17.14 -11.13
N ASN A 95 0.90 17.22 -9.84
CA ASN A 95 2.20 17.61 -9.29
C ASN A 95 2.27 17.26 -7.80
N THR A 96 3.48 17.30 -7.23
CA THR A 96 3.74 17.02 -5.81
C THR A 96 2.96 17.92 -4.85
N ARG A 97 2.82 19.22 -5.15
CA ARG A 97 2.08 20.15 -4.28
C ARG A 97 0.60 19.78 -4.15
N GLU A 98 0.01 19.26 -5.23
CA GLU A 98 -1.37 18.78 -5.22
C GLU A 98 -1.51 17.46 -4.46
N ILE A 99 -0.54 16.55 -4.56
CA ILE A 99 -0.44 15.35 -3.71
C ILE A 99 -0.41 15.76 -2.24
N ASP A 100 0.54 16.62 -1.86
CA ASP A 100 0.69 17.09 -0.47
C ASP A 100 -0.60 17.71 0.05
N LYS A 101 -1.25 18.55 -0.77
CA LYS A 101 -2.52 19.18 -0.41
C LYS A 101 -3.65 18.17 -0.20
N ILE A 102 -3.71 17.10 -0.98
CA ILE A 102 -4.73 16.05 -0.83
C ILE A 102 -4.46 15.27 0.47
N ILE A 103 -3.22 14.82 0.69
CA ILE A 103 -2.83 14.04 1.87
C ILE A 103 -3.04 14.85 3.16
N GLN A 104 -2.55 16.08 3.22
CA GLN A 104 -2.62 16.92 4.43
C GLN A 104 -4.05 17.24 4.88
N LYS A 105 -5.01 17.30 3.95
CA LYS A 105 -6.42 17.53 4.31
C LYS A 105 -7.04 16.41 5.14
N LYS A 106 -6.53 15.18 5.01
CA LYS A 106 -7.09 13.98 5.62
C LYS A 106 -6.01 13.18 6.37
N ILE A 107 -4.98 13.87 6.88
CA ILE A 107 -3.86 13.21 7.56
C ILE A 107 -4.28 12.42 8.80
N GLY A 108 -5.35 12.85 9.49
CA GLY A 108 -5.89 12.11 10.64
C GLY A 108 -6.52 10.76 10.30
N LEU A 109 -6.72 10.42 9.01
CA LEU A 109 -7.17 9.07 8.64
C LEU A 109 -6.10 8.00 8.95
N PHE A 110 -4.82 8.36 8.92
CA PHE A 110 -3.72 7.43 9.18
C PHE A 110 -3.67 6.98 10.65
N ASP A 111 -4.16 7.80 11.58
CA ASP A 111 -4.22 7.48 13.00
C ASP A 111 -5.13 6.26 13.27
N ASN A 112 -6.11 6.02 12.40
CA ASN A 112 -7.08 4.94 12.58
C ASN A 112 -6.55 3.55 12.19
N LEU A 113 -5.40 3.47 11.52
CA LEU A 113 -4.83 2.21 11.04
C LEU A 113 -4.35 1.30 12.18
N TYR A 114 -4.01 1.87 13.33
CA TYR A 114 -3.29 1.20 14.42
C TYR A 114 -4.16 0.60 15.53
N HIS A 115 -5.49 0.74 15.45
CA HIS A 115 -6.37 0.36 16.55
C HIS A 115 -6.50 -1.17 16.77
N GLU A 116 -6.16 -2.00 15.78
CA GLU A 116 -6.47 -3.45 15.79
C GLU A 116 -5.30 -4.35 15.32
N ILE A 117 -4.07 -3.84 15.31
CA ILE A 117 -2.92 -4.51 14.67
C ILE A 117 -2.36 -5.71 15.45
N PHE A 118 -2.55 -5.77 16.77
CA PHE A 118 -1.76 -6.63 17.66
C PHE A 118 -2.12 -8.12 17.66
N VAL A 119 -3.07 -8.55 16.83
CA VAL A 119 -3.58 -9.93 16.83
C VAL A 119 -3.03 -10.74 15.66
N ASN A 120 -2.38 -10.13 14.67
CA ASN A 120 -1.93 -10.81 13.46
C ASN A 120 -0.61 -10.26 12.90
N GLU A 121 0.43 -11.10 12.89
CA GLU A 121 1.79 -10.75 12.43
C GLU A 121 1.83 -10.30 10.96
N GLN A 122 0.98 -10.87 10.10
CA GLN A 122 0.92 -10.49 8.67
C GLN A 122 0.31 -9.10 8.50
N ARG A 123 -0.70 -8.73 9.31
CA ARG A 123 -1.29 -7.38 9.33
C ARG A 123 -0.26 -6.35 9.79
N GLU A 124 0.46 -6.64 10.87
CA GLU A 124 1.54 -5.79 11.38
C GLU A 124 2.63 -5.59 10.33
N HIS A 125 3.08 -6.68 9.69
CA HIS A 125 4.11 -6.61 8.66
C HIS A 125 3.70 -5.77 7.45
N LEU A 126 2.47 -5.92 6.94
CA LEU A 126 1.96 -5.09 5.84
C LEU A 126 1.88 -3.60 6.22
N LEU A 127 1.48 -3.29 7.45
CA LEU A 127 1.41 -1.90 7.91
C LEU A 127 2.81 -1.30 8.08
N ALA A 128 3.78 -2.07 8.59
CA ALA A 128 5.16 -1.65 8.68
C ALA A 128 5.76 -1.34 7.29
N LEU A 129 5.51 -2.18 6.29
CA LEU A 129 5.93 -1.91 4.90
C LEU A 129 5.26 -0.66 4.34
N PHE A 130 3.99 -0.45 4.68
CA PHE A 130 3.26 0.74 4.27
C PHE A 130 3.89 2.02 4.86
N GLU A 131 4.21 2.03 6.15
CA GLU A 131 4.91 3.14 6.80
C GLU A 131 6.27 3.41 6.17
N GLN A 132 7.09 2.36 5.99
CA GLN A 132 8.39 2.48 5.33
C GLN A 132 8.26 3.04 3.91
N THR A 133 7.17 2.71 3.20
CA THR A 133 6.87 3.28 1.88
C THR A 133 6.59 4.78 1.96
N LEU A 134 5.89 5.27 2.99
CA LEU A 134 5.65 6.70 3.18
C LEU A 134 6.94 7.47 3.50
N ASP A 135 7.87 6.82 4.18
CA ASP A 135 9.17 7.40 4.55
C ASP A 135 10.25 7.23 3.47
N ALA A 136 10.03 6.38 2.47
CA ALA A 136 10.97 6.16 1.38
C ALA A 136 11.31 7.48 0.65
N THR A 137 12.60 7.70 0.44
CA THR A 137 13.19 8.91 -0.15
C THR A 137 13.94 8.63 -1.46
N SER A 138 14.16 7.36 -1.79
CA SER A 138 14.91 6.93 -2.96
C SER A 138 14.21 5.83 -3.74
N LYS A 139 14.56 5.71 -5.02
CA LYS A 139 14.01 4.65 -5.87
C LYS A 139 14.49 3.28 -5.38
N GLU A 140 15.72 3.20 -4.91
CA GLU A 140 16.32 1.98 -4.39
C GLU A 140 15.55 1.45 -3.17
N GLU A 141 15.16 2.32 -2.23
CA GLU A 141 14.28 1.93 -1.11
C GLU A 141 12.91 1.43 -1.61
N LEU A 142 12.29 2.10 -2.59
CA LEU A 142 11.03 1.63 -3.18
C LEU A 142 11.19 0.28 -3.90
N ASP A 143 12.32 0.05 -4.56
CA ASP A 143 12.61 -1.21 -5.22
C ASP A 143 12.64 -2.36 -4.18
N ASP A 144 13.29 -2.14 -3.05
CA ASP A 144 13.36 -3.13 -1.97
C ASP A 144 11.98 -3.37 -1.36
N LEU A 145 11.20 -2.31 -1.10
CA LEU A 145 9.84 -2.40 -0.59
C LEU A 145 8.87 -3.12 -1.55
N ILE A 146 9.05 -2.98 -2.87
CA ILE A 146 8.25 -3.72 -3.85
C ILE A 146 8.56 -5.22 -3.77
N LEU A 147 9.82 -5.61 -3.55
CA LEU A 147 10.19 -7.02 -3.39
C LEU A 147 9.62 -7.59 -2.10
N GLU A 148 9.87 -6.91 -0.99
CA GLU A 148 9.41 -7.35 0.33
C GLU A 148 7.88 -7.40 0.39
N GLY A 149 7.20 -6.41 -0.20
CA GLY A 149 5.75 -6.44 -0.38
C GLY A 149 5.27 -7.62 -1.23
N LEU A 150 5.96 -7.97 -2.32
CA LEU A 150 5.61 -9.14 -3.13
C LEU A 150 5.77 -10.45 -2.36
N GLU A 151 6.84 -10.58 -1.58
CA GLU A 151 7.10 -11.75 -0.72
C GLU A 151 6.00 -11.86 0.35
N ALA A 152 5.72 -10.76 1.06
CA ALA A 152 4.65 -10.71 2.06
C ALA A 152 3.28 -11.13 1.48
N LEU A 153 2.92 -10.62 0.31
CA LEU A 153 1.63 -10.95 -0.32
C LEU A 153 1.54 -12.40 -0.82
N GLN A 154 2.67 -13.06 -1.08
CA GLN A 154 2.68 -14.48 -1.49
C GLN A 154 2.45 -15.42 -0.29
N ASP A 155 2.84 -15.00 0.90
CA ASP A 155 2.72 -15.78 2.13
C ASP A 155 1.33 -15.64 2.80
N ILE A 156 0.52 -14.67 2.37
CA ILE A 156 -0.82 -14.43 2.89
C ILE A 156 -1.85 -15.31 2.19
N ASP A 157 -2.52 -16.16 2.97
CA ASP A 157 -3.76 -16.83 2.54
C ASP A 157 -4.95 -15.91 2.78
N PHE A 158 -5.31 -15.14 1.75
CA PHE A 158 -6.43 -14.20 1.82
C PHE A 158 -7.81 -14.88 1.89
N ASP A 159 -7.89 -16.18 1.64
CA ASP A 159 -9.15 -16.94 1.67
C ASP A 159 -9.27 -17.80 2.95
N ALA A 160 -8.26 -17.73 3.83
CA ALA A 160 -8.31 -18.40 5.12
C ALA A 160 -9.47 -17.85 5.96
N PRO A 161 -10.27 -18.72 6.61
CA PRO A 161 -11.29 -18.26 7.54
C PRO A 161 -10.60 -17.47 8.66
N GLN A 162 -11.02 -16.20 8.82
CA GLN A 162 -10.60 -15.37 9.94
C GLN A 162 -11.05 -16.12 11.19
N ALA A 163 -10.12 -16.47 12.08
CA ALA A 163 -10.48 -17.07 13.36
C ALA A 163 -11.27 -16.00 14.14
N ASP A 164 -12.60 -16.12 14.16
CA ASP A 164 -13.43 -15.35 15.07
C ASP A 164 -13.01 -15.76 16.49
N ASP A 165 -12.48 -14.82 17.27
CA ASP A 165 -12.06 -15.00 18.68
C ASP A 165 -13.24 -15.37 19.63
N ASP A 166 -14.44 -15.62 19.10
CA ASP A 166 -15.66 -15.93 19.87
C ASP A 166 -16.02 -17.43 19.90
N ASP A 167 -15.23 -18.32 19.28
CA ASP A 167 -15.40 -19.77 19.43
C ASP A 167 -14.56 -20.29 20.61
N GLU A 168 -14.77 -19.74 21.81
CA GLU A 168 -14.52 -20.53 23.03
C GLU A 168 -15.51 -21.70 23.00
N PRO A 169 -15.04 -22.97 22.92
CA PRO A 169 -15.95 -24.10 23.05
C PRO A 169 -16.61 -23.99 24.43
N LEU A 170 -17.93 -23.74 24.45
CA LEU A 170 -18.71 -23.71 25.69
C LEU A 170 -18.35 -24.93 26.52
N ASP A 171 -17.70 -24.71 27.66
CA ASP A 171 -17.25 -25.77 28.56
C ASP A 171 -18.40 -26.74 28.81
N GLU A 172 -18.16 -28.04 28.63
CA GLU A 172 -19.17 -29.10 28.84
C GLU A 172 -19.78 -29.06 30.26
N ASP A 173 -19.11 -28.40 31.21
CA ASP A 173 -19.58 -28.16 32.57
C ASP A 173 -20.70 -27.12 32.65
N PHE A 174 -20.77 -26.13 31.74
CA PHE A 174 -21.91 -25.21 31.66
C PHE A 174 -23.17 -25.95 31.22
N LEU A 175 -23.06 -26.81 30.21
CA LEU A 175 -24.19 -27.60 29.68
C LEU A 175 -24.76 -28.61 30.70
N LYS A 176 -23.94 -29.11 31.63
CA LYS A 176 -24.40 -29.98 32.72
C LYS A 176 -25.09 -29.25 33.87
N SER A 177 -24.97 -27.93 33.96
CA SER A 177 -25.55 -27.14 35.05
C SER A 177 -27.00 -26.68 34.78
N ILE A 178 -27.48 -26.88 33.55
CA ILE A 178 -28.80 -26.44 33.06
C ILE A 178 -29.78 -27.60 32.79
N GLN A 179 -29.41 -28.85 33.12
CA GLN A 179 -30.30 -30.02 33.13
C GLN A 179 -30.62 -30.44 34.57
#